data_AF-A0AA44ZSF5-F1
#
_entry.id   AF-A0AA44ZSF5-F1
#
_cell.length_a   1.000
_cell.length_b   1.000
_cell.length_c   1.000
_cell.angle_alpha   90.00
_cell.angle_beta   90.00
_cell.angle_gamma   90.00
#
_symmetry.space_group_name_H-M   'P 1'
#
loop_
_entity.id
_entity.type
_entity.pdbx_description
1 polymer ?
#
loop_
_entity_poly.entity_id
_entity_poly.type
_entity_poly.pdbx_seq_one_letter_code
_entity_poly.pdbx_strand_id
1 'polypeptide(L)'
;MTRYTAGQDSFSRSVRSLEPISDLEAASFAGRFAADFQSFDEDVPSRRAEVLRPLLADPQASTWGWSGAGRQRADSPLPGRIYRPSDTVVFVEVIVRVTTYARACPQPDEPAARPTAVESELTGVVGPSCAPPDADPTWVAAEANWVRMTVPITRDDDGHLVVDPHLRPTDSS
;
A
#
# COMPACT_ATOMS: atom_id res chain seq x y z
N MET A 1 -36.50 28.99 -6.78
CA MET A 1 -35.49 29.50 -5.83
C MET A 1 -34.54 28.34 -5.54
N THR A 2 -33.51 28.18 -6.38
CA THR A 2 -32.59 27.03 -6.35
C THR A 2 -31.42 27.41 -5.45
N ARG A 3 -31.28 26.76 -4.28
CA ARG A 3 -30.13 26.97 -3.41
C ARG A 3 -28.94 26.22 -3.98
N TYR A 4 -27.92 26.99 -4.35
CA TYR A 4 -26.60 26.52 -4.72
C TYR A 4 -25.86 26.07 -3.46
N THR A 5 -25.77 24.76 -3.21
CA THR A 5 -24.91 24.17 -2.18
C THR A 5 -23.54 23.86 -2.78
N ALA A 6 -22.69 24.88 -2.93
CA ALA A 6 -21.32 24.71 -3.42
C ALA A 6 -20.29 25.45 -2.55
N GLY A 7 -20.58 25.61 -1.25
CA GLY A 7 -19.75 26.45 -0.36
C GLY A 7 -19.51 25.91 1.05
N GLN A 8 -20.00 24.72 1.40
CA GLN A 8 -19.81 24.17 2.75
C GLN A 8 -18.62 23.20 2.89
N ASP A 9 -18.15 22.58 1.81
CA ASP A 9 -17.04 21.61 1.89
C ASP A 9 -15.65 22.27 1.89
N SER A 10 -15.55 23.57 1.57
CA SER A 10 -14.25 24.23 1.38
C SER A 10 -13.58 24.70 2.69
N PHE A 11 -14.29 24.72 3.83
CA PHE A 11 -13.75 25.25 5.09
C PHE A 11 -13.14 24.18 6.02
N SER A 12 -13.30 22.89 5.71
CA SER A 12 -12.78 21.77 6.50
C SER A 12 -11.41 21.26 6.05
N ARG A 13 -10.91 21.72 4.90
CA ARG A 13 -9.64 21.25 4.35
C ARG A 13 -8.46 21.84 5.11
N SER A 14 -7.58 20.98 5.60
CA SER A 14 -6.33 21.35 6.25
C SER A 14 -5.41 22.11 5.28
N VAL A 15 -4.71 23.14 5.76
CA VAL A 15 -3.67 23.84 4.99
C VAL A 15 -2.58 22.87 4.53
N ARG A 16 -2.34 21.79 5.29
CA ARG A 16 -1.37 20.74 4.91
C ARG A 16 -1.71 20.05 3.60
N SER A 17 -2.98 19.98 3.23
CA SER A 17 -3.41 19.41 1.93
C SER A 17 -2.87 20.18 0.72
N LEU A 18 -2.40 21.42 0.93
CA LEU A 18 -1.81 22.29 -0.10
C LEU A 18 -0.28 22.30 -0.05
N GLU A 19 0.33 21.65 0.95
CA GLU A 19 1.79 21.61 1.09
C GLU A 19 2.42 20.75 -0.02
N PRO A 20 3.51 21.25 -0.65
CA PRO A 20 4.23 20.47 -1.64
C PRO A 20 4.71 19.12 -1.09
N ILE A 21 4.61 18.08 -1.90
CA ILE A 21 5.10 16.75 -1.54
C ILE A 21 6.58 16.68 -1.91
N SER A 22 7.49 16.49 -0.95
CA SER A 22 8.92 16.36 -1.28
C SER A 22 9.24 15.02 -1.96
N ASP A 23 10.31 14.96 -2.76
CA ASP A 23 10.72 13.72 -3.44
C ASP A 23 11.05 12.59 -2.46
N LEU A 24 11.68 12.91 -1.32
CA LEU A 24 12.03 11.92 -0.29
C LEU A 24 10.78 11.35 0.40
N GLU A 25 9.81 12.22 0.71
CA GLU A 25 8.54 11.82 1.32
C GLU A 25 7.74 10.96 0.35
N ALA A 26 7.64 11.37 -0.91
CA ALA A 26 6.99 10.60 -1.97
C ALA A 26 7.65 9.23 -2.17
N ALA A 27 8.98 9.17 -2.27
CA ALA A 27 9.71 7.92 -2.46
C ALA A 27 9.54 6.95 -1.29
N SER A 28 9.63 7.46 -0.05
CA SER A 28 9.48 6.64 1.16
C SER A 28 8.05 6.10 1.29
N PHE A 29 7.05 6.95 1.05
CA PHE A 29 5.64 6.55 1.06
C PHE A 29 5.32 5.54 -0.04
N ALA A 30 5.78 5.79 -1.27
CA ALA A 30 5.60 4.88 -2.41
C ALA A 30 6.22 3.51 -2.15
N GLY A 31 7.44 3.48 -1.59
CA GLY A 31 8.13 2.23 -1.29
C GLY A 31 7.38 1.38 -0.27
N ARG A 32 6.90 1.99 0.82
CA ARG A 32 6.06 1.31 1.82
C ARG A 32 4.77 0.80 1.19
N PHE A 33 4.05 1.67 0.48
CA PHE A 33 2.79 1.30 -0.18
C PHE A 33 2.98 0.14 -1.16
N ALA A 34 4.03 0.15 -1.98
CA ALA A 34 4.29 -0.91 -2.94
C ALA A 34 4.52 -2.27 -2.27
N ALA A 35 5.26 -2.31 -1.15
CA ALA A 35 5.47 -3.52 -0.39
C ALA A 35 4.15 -4.06 0.21
N ASP A 36 3.32 -3.18 0.75
CA ASP A 36 2.03 -3.58 1.32
C ASP A 36 1.01 -3.97 0.24
N PHE A 37 0.97 -3.27 -0.89
CA PHE A 37 0.06 -3.52 -2.00
C PHE A 37 0.38 -4.81 -2.76
N GLN A 38 1.66 -5.19 -2.82
CA GLN A 38 2.11 -6.44 -3.42
C GLN A 38 2.17 -7.61 -2.43
N SER A 39 1.72 -7.41 -1.19
CA SER A 39 1.63 -8.49 -0.19
C SER A 39 0.17 -8.90 0.05
N PHE A 40 -0.07 -10.19 0.19
CA PHE A 40 -1.38 -10.75 0.50
C PHE A 40 -1.27 -12.17 1.05
N ASP A 41 -2.28 -12.59 1.81
CA ASP A 41 -2.36 -13.91 2.42
C ASP A 41 -3.82 -14.35 2.48
N GLU A 42 -4.15 -15.43 1.77
CA GLU A 42 -5.49 -16.02 1.79
C GLU A 42 -5.91 -16.55 3.17
N ASP A 43 -4.96 -16.84 4.07
CA ASP A 43 -5.26 -17.26 5.45
C ASP A 43 -5.67 -16.10 6.37
N VAL A 44 -5.41 -14.84 5.97
CA VAL A 44 -5.81 -13.63 6.71
C VAL A 44 -6.32 -12.56 5.73
N PRO A 45 -7.46 -12.79 5.07
CA PRO A 45 -7.87 -11.97 3.94
C PRO A 45 -8.24 -10.53 4.29
N SER A 46 -8.60 -10.25 5.55
CA SER A 46 -8.91 -8.89 6.01
C SER A 46 -7.68 -8.00 6.14
N ARG A 47 -6.49 -8.57 6.38
CA ARG A 47 -5.27 -7.83 6.74
C ARG A 47 -4.90 -6.78 5.71
N ARG A 48 -4.99 -7.15 4.43
CA ARG A 48 -4.67 -6.26 3.32
C ARG A 48 -5.57 -5.02 3.31
N ALA A 49 -6.87 -5.23 3.51
CA ALA A 49 -7.83 -4.12 3.54
C ALA A 49 -7.63 -3.22 4.78
N GLU A 50 -7.38 -3.82 5.95
CA GLU A 50 -7.11 -3.08 7.19
C GLU A 50 -5.90 -2.15 7.06
N VAL A 51 -4.82 -2.63 6.42
CA VAL A 51 -3.57 -1.87 6.25
C VAL A 51 -3.66 -0.82 5.14
N LEU A 52 -4.28 -1.14 4.00
CA LEU A 52 -4.25 -0.27 2.82
C LEU A 52 -5.33 0.82 2.81
N ARG A 53 -6.50 0.60 3.42
CA ARG A 53 -7.60 1.58 3.39
C ARG A 53 -7.19 2.99 3.86
N PRO A 54 -6.41 3.16 4.95
CA PRO A 54 -5.95 4.49 5.38
C PRO A 54 -4.96 5.15 4.43
N LEU A 55 -4.35 4.39 3.51
CA LEU A 55 -3.35 4.86 2.57
C LEU A 55 -3.95 5.18 1.19
N LEU A 56 -5.25 4.95 0.99
CA LEU A 56 -5.92 5.06 -0.30
C LEU A 56 -6.99 6.15 -0.27
N ALA A 57 -7.01 7.01 -1.30
CA ALA A 57 -8.11 7.94 -1.52
C ALA A 57 -9.43 7.21 -1.86
N ASP A 58 -9.33 6.02 -2.48
CA ASP A 58 -10.43 5.09 -2.70
C ASP A 58 -10.21 3.80 -1.88
N PRO A 59 -10.86 3.67 -0.71
CA PRO A 59 -10.72 2.48 0.14
C PRO A 59 -11.10 1.15 -0.54
N GLN A 60 -11.91 1.17 -1.60
CA GLN A 60 -12.29 -0.04 -2.35
C GLN A 60 -11.13 -0.59 -3.19
N ALA A 61 -10.12 0.24 -3.50
CA ALA A 61 -8.94 -0.20 -4.23
C ALA A 61 -8.00 -1.12 -3.41
N SER A 62 -8.26 -1.29 -2.11
CA SER A 62 -7.45 -2.12 -1.23
C SER A 62 -7.37 -3.60 -1.64
N THR A 63 -8.34 -4.11 -2.39
CA THR A 63 -8.36 -5.50 -2.89
C THR A 63 -7.95 -5.63 -4.36
N TRP A 64 -7.68 -4.53 -5.06
CA TRP A 64 -7.31 -4.58 -6.48
C TRP A 64 -6.01 -5.35 -6.69
N GLY A 65 -5.93 -6.08 -7.81
CA GLY A 65 -4.76 -6.88 -8.17
C GLY A 65 -4.63 -8.20 -7.40
N TRP A 66 -5.57 -8.52 -6.51
CA TRP A 66 -5.60 -9.79 -5.80
C TRP A 66 -6.97 -10.47 -5.93
N SER A 67 -6.97 -11.76 -6.29
CA SER A 67 -8.20 -12.56 -6.44
C SER A 67 -8.82 -13.01 -5.11
N GLY A 68 -8.13 -12.77 -3.98
CA GLY A 68 -8.47 -13.34 -2.68
C GLY A 68 -7.84 -14.71 -2.42
N ALA A 69 -7.12 -15.28 -3.39
CA ALA A 69 -6.42 -16.55 -3.27
C ALA A 69 -4.89 -16.40 -3.35
N GLY A 70 -4.19 -17.36 -2.78
CA GLY A 70 -2.74 -17.44 -2.72
C GLY A 70 -2.13 -16.60 -1.61
N ARG A 71 -0.81 -16.70 -1.52
CA ARG A 71 0.02 -15.93 -0.59
C ARG A 71 1.21 -15.36 -1.34
N GLN A 72 1.49 -14.09 -1.12
CA GLN A 72 2.60 -13.36 -1.71
C GLN A 72 3.14 -12.39 -0.67
N ARG A 73 4.47 -12.30 -0.62
CA ARG A 73 5.18 -11.29 0.17
C ARG A 73 5.97 -10.42 -0.78
N ALA A 74 5.90 -9.11 -0.58
CA ALA A 74 6.77 -8.17 -1.25
C ALA A 74 7.76 -7.52 -0.28
N ASP A 75 9.00 -7.36 -0.72
CA ASP A 75 10.08 -6.76 0.03
C ASP A 75 11.03 -5.97 -0.89
N SER A 76 12.03 -5.32 -0.29
CA SER A 76 13.07 -4.56 -1.00
C SER A 76 12.51 -3.55 -2.04
N PRO A 77 11.60 -2.64 -1.66
CA PRO A 77 11.11 -1.62 -2.58
C PRO A 77 12.25 -0.68 -3.00
N LEU A 78 12.32 -0.41 -4.29
CA LEU A 78 13.28 0.48 -4.94
C LEU A 78 12.50 1.60 -5.65
N PRO A 79 12.20 2.72 -4.95
CA PRO A 79 11.66 3.90 -5.58
C PRO A 79 12.64 4.43 -6.64
N GLY A 80 12.12 4.72 -7.82
CA GLY A 80 12.87 5.14 -8.99
C GLY A 80 12.43 6.51 -9.48
N ARG A 81 12.02 6.59 -10.75
CA ARG A 81 11.65 7.85 -11.40
C ARG A 81 10.45 8.49 -10.70
N ILE A 82 10.52 9.80 -10.51
CA ILE A 82 9.45 10.63 -9.96
C ILE A 82 8.96 11.58 -11.06
N TYR A 83 7.67 11.53 -11.37
CA TYR A 83 6.98 12.45 -12.27
C TYR A 83 6.02 13.33 -11.48
N ARG A 84 6.08 14.65 -11.69
CA ARG A 84 5.38 15.64 -10.88
C ARG A 84 4.58 16.60 -11.76
N PRO A 85 3.28 16.33 -11.99
CA PRO A 85 2.44 17.28 -12.71
C PRO A 85 2.06 18.52 -11.88
N SER A 86 2.11 18.48 -10.55
CA SER A 86 1.88 19.64 -9.67
C SER A 86 2.59 19.49 -8.33
N ASP A 87 2.59 20.54 -7.49
CA ASP A 87 3.21 20.50 -6.17
C ASP A 87 2.59 19.43 -5.25
N THR A 88 1.31 19.14 -5.44
CA THR A 88 0.52 18.23 -4.59
C THR A 88 0.22 16.88 -5.24
N VAL A 89 0.68 16.64 -6.47
CA VAL A 89 0.47 15.37 -7.19
C VAL A 89 1.80 14.83 -7.72
N VAL A 90 2.11 13.58 -7.37
CA VAL A 90 3.37 12.92 -7.72
C VAL A 90 3.11 11.48 -8.15
N PHE A 91 3.81 11.00 -9.17
CA PHE A 91 3.84 9.60 -9.58
C PHE A 91 5.23 9.04 -9.34
N VAL A 92 5.34 7.98 -8.56
CA VAL A 92 6.61 7.33 -8.25
C VAL A 92 6.64 5.95 -8.89
N GLU A 93 7.59 5.69 -9.78
CA GLU A 93 7.90 4.32 -10.20
C GLU A 93 8.55 3.59 -9.03
N VAL A 94 8.06 2.40 -8.69
CA VAL A 94 8.65 1.52 -7.68
C VAL A 94 8.86 0.15 -8.30
N ILE A 95 10.06 -0.40 -8.10
CA ILE A 95 10.37 -1.80 -8.37
C ILE A 95 10.43 -2.51 -7.02
N VAL A 96 9.67 -3.58 -6.83
CA VAL A 96 9.61 -4.33 -5.56
C VAL A 96 9.80 -5.81 -5.86
N ARG A 97 10.53 -6.51 -5.00
CA ARG A 97 10.70 -7.96 -5.13
C ARG A 97 9.51 -8.65 -4.50
N VAL A 98 8.88 -9.58 -5.21
CA VAL A 98 7.77 -10.38 -4.73
C VAL A 98 8.17 -11.85 -4.69
N THR A 99 7.83 -12.52 -3.60
CA THR A 99 7.96 -13.96 -3.44
C THR A 99 6.55 -14.53 -3.31
N THR A 100 6.16 -15.38 -4.24
CA THR A 100 4.89 -16.12 -4.17
C THR A 100 5.08 -17.39 -3.36
N TYR A 101 4.00 -17.90 -2.78
CA TYR A 101 4.00 -19.12 -1.99
C TYR A 101 2.96 -20.09 -2.53
N ALA A 102 3.33 -21.37 -2.56
CA ALA A 102 2.42 -22.47 -2.83
C ALA A 102 2.09 -23.19 -1.52
N ARG A 103 0.90 -23.79 -1.43
CA ARG A 103 0.55 -24.62 -0.27
C ARG A 103 1.51 -25.80 -0.16
N ALA A 104 1.99 -26.06 1.05
CA ALA A 104 2.82 -27.22 1.34
C ALA A 104 2.05 -28.53 1.05
N CYS A 105 2.73 -29.49 0.43
CA CYS A 105 2.21 -30.83 0.19
C CYS A 105 3.29 -31.87 0.57
N PRO A 106 3.01 -32.80 1.50
CA PRO A 106 1.77 -32.91 2.28
C PRO A 106 1.58 -31.70 3.21
N GLN A 107 0.33 -31.46 3.63
CA GLN A 107 0.09 -30.48 4.70
C GLN A 107 0.66 -31.01 6.02
N PRO A 108 1.23 -30.15 6.88
CA PRO A 108 1.70 -30.55 8.20
C PRO A 108 0.58 -31.20 9.02
N ASP A 109 0.92 -32.23 9.80
CA ASP A 109 -0.04 -33.00 10.61
C ASP A 109 -0.68 -32.18 11.74
N GLU A 110 0.02 -31.15 12.24
CA GLU A 110 -0.49 -30.23 13.26
C GLU A 110 -0.49 -28.79 12.74
N PRO A 111 -1.59 -28.03 12.93
CA PRO A 111 -1.59 -26.60 12.67
C PRO A 111 -0.59 -25.93 13.62
N ALA A 112 0.46 -25.34 13.06
CA ALA A 112 1.44 -24.61 13.84
C ALA A 112 0.72 -23.51 14.62
N ALA A 113 0.91 -23.49 15.95
CA ALA A 113 0.42 -22.41 16.78
C ALA A 113 1.04 -21.11 16.25
N ARG A 114 0.19 -20.21 15.72
CA ARG A 114 0.65 -18.90 15.26
C ARG A 114 1.20 -18.20 16.50
N PRO A 115 2.52 -17.89 16.56
CA PRO A 115 3.07 -17.25 17.73
C PRO A 115 2.31 -15.94 17.96
N THR A 116 1.79 -15.76 19.17
CA THR A 116 1.22 -14.48 19.57
C THR A 116 2.32 -13.46 19.45
N ALA A 117 2.11 -12.43 18.63
CA ALA A 117 3.02 -11.31 18.56
C ALA A 117 3.19 -10.79 19.99
N VAL A 118 4.41 -10.82 20.50
CA VAL A 118 4.74 -10.04 21.69
C VAL A 118 4.49 -8.58 21.31
N GLU A 119 3.58 -7.92 22.01
CA GLU A 119 3.40 -6.47 21.93
C GLU A 119 4.70 -5.83 22.41
N SER A 120 5.64 -5.69 21.48
CA SER A 120 6.86 -4.93 21.68
C SER A 120 6.55 -3.52 21.21
N GLU A 121 6.58 -2.56 22.13
CA GLU A 121 6.55 -1.15 21.78
C GLU A 121 7.88 -0.75 21.11
N LEU A 122 8.02 -1.18 19.85
CA LEU A 122 9.15 -0.79 19.01
C LEU A 122 9.03 0.71 18.73
N THR A 123 9.98 1.48 19.26
CA THR A 123 10.10 2.90 18.94
C THR A 123 10.25 3.08 17.43
N GLY A 124 9.40 3.93 16.83
CA GLY A 124 9.45 4.23 15.40
C GLY A 124 8.55 3.36 14.51
N VAL A 125 7.66 2.54 15.09
CA VAL A 125 6.61 1.85 14.32
C VAL A 125 5.66 2.87 13.69
N VAL A 126 5.56 2.85 12.36
CA VAL A 126 4.69 3.75 11.57
C VAL A 126 3.31 3.10 11.29
N GLY A 127 3.17 1.80 11.50
CA GLY A 127 1.91 1.08 11.36
C GLY A 127 2.09 -0.40 11.00
N PRO A 128 0.97 -1.13 10.84
CA PRO A 128 0.99 -2.52 10.42
C PRO A 128 1.45 -2.67 8.96
N SER A 129 1.85 -3.90 8.61
CA SER A 129 2.16 -4.31 7.23
C SER A 129 1.25 -5.45 6.76
N CYS A 130 1.00 -5.50 5.45
CA CYS A 130 0.35 -6.60 4.74
C CYS A 130 1.25 -7.83 4.58
N ALA A 131 2.56 -7.67 4.73
CA ALA A 131 3.52 -8.73 4.49
C ALA A 131 3.24 -9.93 5.41
N PRO A 132 2.97 -11.12 4.85
CA PRO A 132 2.86 -12.31 5.68
C PRO A 132 4.24 -12.70 6.25
N PRO A 133 4.27 -13.54 7.31
CA PRO A 133 5.51 -14.11 7.82
C PRO A 133 6.35 -14.76 6.71
N ASP A 134 7.68 -14.59 6.78
CA ASP A 134 8.63 -15.19 5.82
C ASP A 134 8.56 -16.72 5.80
N ALA A 135 8.34 -17.31 6.98
CA ALA A 135 8.28 -18.74 7.17
C ALA A 135 6.92 -19.11 7.77
N ASP A 136 6.30 -20.11 7.15
CA ASP A 136 5.05 -20.72 7.58
C ASP A 136 5.06 -22.17 7.11
N PRO A 137 4.90 -23.17 8.00
CA PRO A 137 5.02 -24.57 7.62
C PRO A 137 3.94 -25.04 6.64
N THR A 138 2.84 -24.28 6.49
CA THR A 138 1.77 -24.58 5.55
C THR A 138 2.01 -23.98 4.15
N TRP A 139 3.08 -23.20 3.98
CA TRP A 139 3.42 -22.48 2.76
C TRP A 139 4.88 -22.67 2.37
N VAL A 140 5.13 -23.00 1.11
CA VAL A 140 6.48 -23.13 0.54
C VAL A 140 6.72 -21.95 -0.39
N ALA A 141 7.79 -21.20 -0.14
CA ALA A 141 8.22 -20.12 -1.02
C ALA A 141 8.56 -20.67 -2.41
N ALA A 142 8.00 -20.04 -3.44
CA ALA A 142 8.31 -20.29 -4.84
C ALA A 142 9.34 -19.28 -5.35
N GLU A 143 9.38 -19.07 -6.66
CA GLU A 143 10.32 -18.14 -7.30
C GLU A 143 10.01 -16.67 -6.94
N ALA A 144 11.07 -15.91 -6.67
CA ALA A 144 10.99 -14.48 -6.45
C ALA A 144 11.11 -13.72 -7.78
N ASN A 145 10.28 -12.70 -7.97
CA ASN A 145 10.20 -11.89 -9.18
C ASN A 145 10.31 -10.40 -8.83
N TRP A 146 10.90 -9.61 -9.73
CA TRP A 146 10.85 -8.14 -9.61
C TRP A 146 9.63 -7.61 -10.35
N VAL A 147 8.76 -6.88 -9.65
CA VAL A 147 7.56 -6.28 -10.21
C VAL A 147 7.72 -4.76 -10.21
N ARG A 148 7.38 -4.12 -11.32
CA ARG A 148 7.32 -2.66 -11.45
C ARG A 148 5.87 -2.20 -11.26
N MET A 149 5.68 -1.11 -10.53
CA MET A 149 4.42 -0.39 -10.45
C MET A 149 4.64 1.12 -10.38
N THR A 150 3.59 1.89 -10.67
CA THR A 150 3.57 3.34 -10.48
C THR A 150 2.61 3.66 -9.34
N VAL A 151 3.06 4.43 -8.36
CA VAL A 151 2.28 4.86 -7.20
C VAL A 151 1.87 6.32 -7.39
N PRO A 152 0.58 6.60 -7.71
CA PRO A 152 0.06 7.96 -7.78
C PRO A 152 -0.24 8.50 -6.37
N ILE A 153 0.45 9.55 -5.96
CA ILE A 153 0.39 10.13 -4.61
C ILE A 153 -0.21 11.53 -4.68
N THR A 154 -1.11 11.81 -3.74
CA THR A 154 -1.65 13.14 -3.44
C THR A 154 -1.77 13.34 -1.93
N ARG A 155 -2.29 14.49 -1.50
CA ARG A 155 -2.72 14.72 -0.12
C ARG A 155 -4.24 14.65 0.01
N ASP A 156 -4.72 13.99 1.06
CA ASP A 156 -6.12 14.05 1.46
C ASP A 156 -6.48 15.42 2.06
N ASP A 157 -7.73 15.58 2.50
CA ASP A 157 -8.21 16.83 3.07
C ASP A 157 -7.58 17.19 4.42
N ASP A 158 -7.06 16.20 5.16
CA ASP A 158 -6.33 16.40 6.42
C ASP A 158 -4.84 16.72 6.19
N GLY A 159 -4.35 16.46 4.97
CA GLY A 159 -2.98 16.67 4.52
C GLY A 159 -2.09 15.45 4.60
N HIS A 160 -2.63 14.26 4.85
CA HIS A 160 -1.86 13.01 4.80
C HIS A 160 -1.59 12.60 3.36
N LEU A 161 -0.44 11.95 3.14
CA LEU A 161 -0.19 11.31 1.85
C LEU A 161 -1.14 10.12 1.67
N VAL A 162 -1.77 10.08 0.51
CA VAL A 162 -2.63 8.98 0.07
C VAL A 162 -2.30 8.60 -1.36
N VAL A 163 -2.56 7.34 -1.70
CA VAL A 163 -2.53 6.86 -3.07
C VAL A 163 -3.91 7.05 -3.68
N ASP A 164 -3.98 7.81 -4.78
CA ASP A 164 -5.22 7.95 -5.54
C ASP A 164 -5.10 7.20 -6.88
N PRO A 165 -5.70 6.00 -6.99
CA PRO A 165 -5.57 5.16 -8.16
C PRO A 165 -6.29 5.72 -9.39
N HIS A 166 -7.13 6.75 -9.23
CA HIS A 166 -7.84 7.41 -10.33
C HIS A 166 -7.03 8.53 -10.98
N LEU A 167 -5.95 8.98 -10.33
CA LEU A 167 -5.02 9.93 -10.92
C LEU A 167 -4.38 9.34 -12.18
N ARG A 168 -4.40 10.12 -13.25
CA ARG A 168 -3.73 9.82 -14.49
C ARG A 168 -2.53 10.75 -14.64
N PRO A 169 -1.37 10.26 -15.10
CA PRO A 169 -0.35 11.14 -15.62
C PRO A 169 -0.99 11.85 -16.81
N THR A 170 -1.42 13.10 -16.64
CA THR A 170 -1.77 13.92 -17.79
C THR A 170 -0.47 14.19 -18.53
N ASP A 171 -0.45 13.90 -19.83
CA ASP A 171 0.63 14.33 -20.70
C ASP A 171 0.67 15.86 -20.65
N SER A 172 1.71 16.39 -20.00
CA SER A 172 1.99 17.82 -20.04
C SER A 172 2.73 18.10 -21.34
N SER A 173 1.96 18.51 -22.35
CA SER A 173 2.29 19.16 -23.65
C SER A 173 1.89 18.35 -24.87
#